data_AF-A0A6B8M2T1-F1
#
_entry.id   AF-A0A6B8M2T1-F1
#
_cell.length_a   1.000
_cell.length_b   1.000
_cell.length_c   1.000
_cell.angle_alpha   90.00
_cell.angle_beta   90.00
_cell.angle_gamma   90.00
#
_symmetry.space_group_name_H-M   'P 1'
#
loop_
_entity.id
_entity.type
_entity.pdbx_description
1 polymer ?
#
loop_
_entity_poly.entity_id
_entity_poly.type
_entity_poly.pdbx_seq_one_letter_code
_entity_poly.pdbx_strand_id
1 'polypeptide(L)'
;MRERPEKTHRQPIFASPACGRRRRALAPLARRILLARDEGRPFAPAAWAALLSLAALLAEEPGFIVWPSLLLFGGLCLISLFDARYFVIPDGPLLALALCGGAVALANAPHEAALKLAAGAAGYAAFRSVAFIYARLRGEAGVGEGDAKLYGLAGLWLGFSGLPGALVYGVLSALLSSVIAMRQGTLESVRQPIPFGPHLALGLWLIWVFGPLEAG
;
A
#
# COMPACT_ATOMS: atom_id res chain seq x y z
N MET A 1 -19.30 58.59 -23.24
CA MET A 1 -18.17 57.65 -23.08
C MET A 1 -18.44 56.77 -21.87
N ARG A 2 -18.77 55.49 -22.07
CA ARG A 2 -18.92 54.50 -20.98
C ARG A 2 -17.84 53.45 -21.18
N GLU A 3 -16.87 53.43 -20.28
CA GLU A 3 -15.83 52.40 -20.19
C GLU A 3 -16.47 51.04 -19.89
N ARG A 4 -16.12 49.99 -20.65
CA ARG A 4 -16.46 48.60 -20.29
C ARG A 4 -15.36 48.06 -19.38
N PRO A 5 -15.71 47.36 -18.29
CA PRO A 5 -14.71 46.78 -17.40
C PRO A 5 -14.05 45.56 -18.05
N GLU A 6 -12.73 45.52 -17.91
CA GLU A 6 -11.84 44.43 -18.30
C GLU A 6 -12.16 43.19 -17.43
N LYS A 7 -12.60 42.10 -18.07
CA LYS A 7 -12.84 40.83 -17.38
C LYS A 7 -11.50 40.12 -17.18
N THR A 8 -10.92 40.25 -15.99
CA THR A 8 -9.82 39.39 -15.53
C THR A 8 -10.28 37.94 -15.49
N HIS A 9 -9.94 37.16 -16.51
CA HIS A 9 -10.07 35.70 -16.50
C HIS A 9 -9.09 35.12 -15.47
N ARG A 10 -9.54 34.94 -14.23
CA ARG A 10 -8.85 34.07 -13.26
C ARG A 10 -9.02 32.63 -13.71
N GLN A 11 -8.04 32.10 -14.41
CA GLN A 11 -7.94 30.65 -14.63
C GLN A 11 -7.64 29.97 -13.29
N PRO A 12 -8.33 28.87 -12.93
CA PRO A 12 -8.00 28.11 -11.75
C PRO A 12 -6.65 27.42 -11.96
N ILE A 13 -5.63 27.96 -11.30
CA ILE A 13 -4.32 27.35 -11.13
C ILE A 13 -4.54 26.08 -10.28
N PHE A 14 -4.09 24.91 -10.73
CA PHE A 14 -4.18 23.59 -10.06
C PHE A 14 -5.36 22.64 -10.38
N ALA A 15 -5.74 22.48 -11.64
CA ALA A 15 -6.39 21.23 -12.07
C ALA A 15 -5.68 20.67 -13.32
N SER A 16 -4.59 19.92 -13.12
CA SER A 16 -3.99 19.18 -14.22
C SER A 16 -5.00 18.17 -14.77
N PRO A 17 -5.27 18.14 -16.10
CA PRO A 17 -6.22 17.21 -16.72
C PRO A 17 -5.83 15.73 -16.55
N ALA A 18 -4.64 15.43 -16.02
CA ALA A 18 -4.23 14.09 -15.61
C ALA A 18 -4.96 13.58 -14.35
N CYS A 19 -5.29 14.47 -13.40
CA CYS A 19 -5.90 14.08 -12.11
C CYS A 19 -7.35 13.60 -12.28
N GLY A 20 -8.14 14.28 -13.12
CA GLY A 20 -9.52 13.90 -13.43
C GLY A 20 -9.66 12.63 -14.31
N ARG A 21 -8.63 12.30 -15.10
CA ARG A 21 -8.57 11.03 -15.86
C ARG A 21 -8.19 9.85 -14.95
N ARG A 22 -7.21 10.03 -14.05
CA ARG A 22 -6.82 8.97 -13.09
C ARG A 22 -7.94 8.60 -12.12
N ARG A 23 -8.66 9.58 -11.56
CA ARG A 23 -9.80 9.31 -10.65
C ARG A 23 -10.90 8.48 -11.32
N ARG A 24 -11.17 8.72 -12.61
CA ARG A 24 -12.18 7.96 -13.38
C ARG A 24 -11.75 6.52 -13.67
N ALA A 25 -10.44 6.24 -13.74
CA ALA A 25 -9.92 4.90 -13.99
C ALA A 25 -9.92 4.01 -12.73
N LEU A 26 -9.66 4.58 -11.55
CA LEU A 26 -9.50 3.80 -10.30
C LEU A 26 -10.81 3.57 -9.55
N ALA A 27 -11.76 4.53 -9.60
CA ALA A 27 -13.05 4.41 -8.91
C ALA A 27 -13.85 3.13 -9.23
N PRO A 28 -13.99 2.70 -10.51
CA PRO A 28 -14.73 1.46 -10.80
C PRO A 28 -14.01 0.22 -10.27
N LEU A 29 -12.67 0.18 -10.29
CA LEU A 29 -11.89 -0.93 -9.75
C LEU A 29 -12.05 -1.02 -8.23
N ALA A 30 -11.87 0.08 -7.51
CA ALA A 30 -12.05 0.13 -6.06
C ALA A 30 -13.45 -0.34 -5.65
N ARG A 31 -14.48 0.12 -6.37
CA ARG A 31 -15.87 -0.31 -6.15
C ARG A 31 -16.06 -1.81 -6.40
N ARG A 32 -15.43 -2.36 -7.44
CA ARG A 32 -15.51 -3.81 -7.74
C ARG A 32 -14.84 -4.65 -6.65
N ILE A 33 -13.68 -4.23 -6.15
CA ILE A 33 -12.99 -4.91 -5.04
C ILE A 33 -13.85 -4.89 -3.78
N LEU A 34 -14.33 -3.70 -3.38
CA LEU A 34 -15.15 -3.53 -2.17
C LEU A 34 -16.48 -4.29 -2.22
N LEU A 35 -17.14 -4.28 -3.38
CA LEU A 35 -18.44 -4.95 -3.56
C LEU A 35 -18.31 -6.42 -4.00
N ALA A 36 -17.09 -6.98 -4.02
CA ALA A 36 -16.83 -8.33 -4.49
C ALA A 36 -17.47 -8.63 -5.87
N ARG A 37 -17.29 -7.71 -6.83
CA ARG A 37 -17.79 -7.84 -8.21
C ARG A 37 -16.67 -8.11 -9.20
N ASP A 38 -16.99 -8.90 -10.22
CA ASP A 38 -16.11 -9.20 -11.36
C ASP A 38 -14.70 -9.65 -10.92
N GLU A 39 -13.67 -9.11 -11.56
CA GLU A 39 -12.24 -9.29 -11.26
C GLU A 39 -11.81 -8.80 -9.87
N GLY A 40 -12.67 -8.09 -9.12
CA GLY A 40 -12.36 -7.58 -7.79
C GLY A 40 -12.58 -8.58 -6.65
N ARG A 41 -13.26 -9.70 -6.93
CA ARG A 41 -13.60 -10.73 -5.93
C ARG A 41 -12.41 -11.31 -5.16
N PRO A 42 -11.25 -11.61 -5.79
CA PRO A 42 -10.10 -12.16 -5.08
C PRO A 42 -9.58 -11.24 -3.98
N PHE A 43 -9.62 -9.91 -4.22
CA PHE A 43 -9.10 -8.90 -3.28
C PHE A 43 -10.14 -8.46 -2.24
N ALA A 44 -11.40 -8.87 -2.37
CA ALA A 44 -12.46 -8.44 -1.47
C ALA A 44 -12.19 -8.81 0.01
N PRO A 45 -11.74 -10.02 0.36
CA PRO A 45 -11.43 -10.37 1.76
C PRO A 45 -10.36 -9.45 2.36
N ALA A 46 -9.31 -9.14 1.59
CA ALA A 46 -8.26 -8.22 2.01
C ALA A 46 -8.81 -6.81 2.26
N ALA A 47 -9.66 -6.30 1.37
CA ALA A 47 -10.26 -4.98 1.53
C ALA A 47 -11.19 -4.91 2.75
N TRP A 48 -12.01 -5.94 2.98
CA TRP A 48 -12.86 -6.02 4.16
C TRP A 48 -12.06 -6.15 5.45
N ALA A 49 -11.00 -6.96 5.48
CA ALA A 49 -10.11 -7.07 6.63
C ALA A 49 -9.47 -5.71 6.98
N ALA A 50 -9.02 -4.96 5.97
CA ALA A 50 -8.44 -3.63 6.17
C ALA A 50 -9.46 -2.62 6.72
N LEU A 51 -10.71 -2.65 6.23
CA LEU A 51 -11.79 -1.78 6.72
C LEU A 51 -12.22 -2.13 8.13
N LEU A 52 -12.28 -3.42 8.46
CA LEU A 52 -12.62 -3.88 9.81
C LEU A 52 -11.54 -3.47 10.82
N SER A 53 -10.25 -3.62 10.47
CA SER A 53 -9.16 -3.19 11.36
C SER A 53 -9.08 -1.66 11.47
N LEU A 54 -9.46 -0.91 10.43
CA LEU A 54 -9.64 0.54 10.53
C LEU A 54 -10.78 0.90 11.50
N ALA A 55 -11.91 0.21 11.42
CA ALA A 55 -13.02 0.45 12.35
C ALA A 55 -12.62 0.12 13.80
N ALA A 56 -11.83 -0.94 14.01
CA ALA A 56 -11.29 -1.28 15.32
C ALA A 56 -10.37 -0.16 15.86
N LEU A 57 -9.44 0.35 15.04
CA LEU A 57 -8.56 1.45 15.42
C LEU A 57 -9.35 2.72 15.81
N LEU A 58 -10.43 3.02 15.08
CA LEU A 58 -11.26 4.20 15.34
C LEU A 58 -12.22 4.03 16.52
N ALA A 59 -12.41 2.81 17.02
CA ALA A 59 -13.21 2.55 18.20
C ALA A 59 -12.46 2.85 19.51
N GLU A 60 -11.13 2.98 19.45
CA GLU A 60 -10.31 3.41 20.58
C GLU A 60 -10.30 4.94 20.74
N GLU A 61 -9.98 5.41 21.94
CA GLU A 61 -9.89 6.84 22.25
C GLU A 61 -8.87 7.53 21.32
N PRO A 62 -9.29 8.56 20.55
CA PRO A 62 -8.46 9.09 19.48
C PRO A 62 -7.27 9.89 20.02
N GLY A 63 -6.11 9.24 20.08
CA GLY A 63 -4.82 9.88 20.31
C GLY A 63 -4.23 10.54 19.05
N PHE A 64 -3.12 11.26 19.21
CA PHE A 64 -2.40 11.89 18.09
C PHE A 64 -2.00 10.91 16.98
N ILE A 65 -1.77 9.63 17.33
CA ILE A 65 -1.37 8.57 16.41
C ILE A 65 -2.44 8.19 15.37
N VAL A 66 -3.71 8.54 15.60
CA VAL A 66 -4.81 8.24 14.67
C VAL A 66 -4.64 8.98 13.35
N TRP A 67 -4.18 10.24 13.36
CA TRP A 67 -4.03 11.02 12.12
C TRP A 67 -2.96 10.46 11.17
N PRO A 68 -1.73 10.16 11.62
CA PRO A 68 -0.76 9.44 10.79
C PRO A 68 -1.27 8.07 10.35
N SER A 69 -2.03 7.36 11.18
CA SER A 69 -2.60 6.06 10.83
C SER A 69 -3.63 6.15 9.70
N LEU A 70 -4.47 7.18 9.70
CA LEU A 70 -5.41 7.45 8.60
C LEU A 70 -4.69 7.81 7.31
N LEU A 71 -3.61 8.59 7.40
CA LEU A 71 -2.76 8.90 6.24
C LEU A 71 -2.10 7.62 5.70
N LEU A 72 -1.57 6.78 6.59
CA LEU A 72 -1.02 5.46 6.26
C LEU A 72 -2.06 4.61 5.53
N PHE A 73 -3.24 4.42 6.12
CA PHE A 73 -4.33 3.65 5.52
C PHE A 73 -4.69 4.16 4.12
N GLY A 74 -4.95 5.47 3.99
CA GLY A 74 -5.32 6.07 2.71
C GLY A 74 -4.22 5.95 1.65
N GLY A 75 -2.96 6.12 2.05
CA GLY A 75 -1.80 5.96 1.16
C GLY A 75 -1.60 4.50 0.73
N LEU A 76 -1.78 3.53 1.64
CA LEU A 76 -1.72 2.11 1.32
C LEU A 76 -2.86 1.69 0.39
N CYS A 77 -4.10 2.16 0.61
CA CYS A 77 -5.19 1.93 -0.33
C CYS A 77 -4.86 2.48 -1.73
N LEU A 78 -4.26 3.66 -1.82
CA LEU A 78 -3.85 4.24 -3.09
C LEU A 78 -2.77 3.40 -3.78
N ILE A 79 -1.73 2.98 -3.05
CA ILE A 79 -0.67 2.11 -3.55
C ILE A 79 -1.27 0.78 -4.05
N SER A 80 -2.12 0.14 -3.26
CA SER A 80 -2.79 -1.11 -3.61
C SER A 80 -3.65 -0.99 -4.86
N LEU A 81 -4.40 0.11 -5.03
CA LEU A 81 -5.21 0.33 -6.24
C LEU A 81 -4.35 0.55 -7.49
N PHE A 82 -3.20 1.22 -7.36
CA PHE A 82 -2.27 1.39 -8.46
C PHE A 82 -1.59 0.07 -8.83
N ASP A 83 -1.14 -0.70 -7.84
CA ASP A 83 -0.50 -1.99 -8.08
C ASP A 83 -1.49 -3.00 -8.68
N ALA A 84 -2.71 -3.07 -8.15
CA ALA A 84 -3.76 -3.95 -8.68
C ALA A 84 -4.16 -3.66 -10.13
N ARG A 85 -4.00 -2.40 -10.59
CA ARG A 85 -4.38 -2.01 -11.95
C ARG A 85 -3.23 -1.97 -12.93
N TYR A 86 -2.07 -1.53 -12.48
CA TYR A 86 -0.94 -1.15 -13.33
C TYR A 86 0.34 -1.91 -13.00
N PHE A 87 0.38 -2.73 -11.94
CA PHE A 87 1.58 -3.42 -11.46
C PHE A 87 2.74 -2.45 -11.17
N VAL A 88 2.41 -1.24 -10.70
CA VAL A 88 3.36 -0.19 -10.38
C VAL A 88 3.01 0.41 -9.04
N ILE A 89 3.99 0.45 -8.15
CA ILE A 89 3.90 1.15 -6.86
C ILE A 89 4.34 2.61 -7.07
N PRO A 90 3.43 3.59 -6.85
CA PRO A 90 3.73 4.99 -7.13
C PRO A 90 4.68 5.58 -6.08
N ASP A 91 5.77 6.20 -6.54
CA ASP A 91 6.80 6.76 -5.65
C ASP A 91 6.30 7.92 -4.79
N GLY A 92 5.34 8.72 -5.29
CA GLY A 92 4.79 9.88 -4.58
C GLY A 92 4.13 9.51 -3.23
N PRO A 93 3.08 8.67 -3.22
CA PRO A 93 2.47 8.17 -2.00
C PRO A 93 3.47 7.44 -1.11
N LEU A 94 4.36 6.62 -1.69
CA LEU A 94 5.38 5.90 -0.93
C LEU A 94 6.29 6.85 -0.15
N LEU A 95 6.80 7.90 -0.81
CA LEU A 95 7.66 8.91 -0.18
C LEU A 95 6.89 9.71 0.89
N ALA A 96 5.65 10.10 0.62
CA ALA A 96 4.81 10.81 1.59
C ALA A 96 4.59 9.98 2.86
N LEU A 97 4.31 8.69 2.70
CA LEU A 97 4.19 7.75 3.82
C LEU A 97 5.52 7.52 4.53
N ALA A 98 6.65 7.50 3.81
CA ALA A 98 7.95 7.34 4.42
C ALA A 98 8.32 8.56 5.29
N LEU A 99 8.12 9.78 4.78
CA LEU A 99 8.34 11.01 5.53
C LEU A 99 7.43 11.09 6.75
N CYS A 100 6.15 10.70 6.60
CA CYS A 100 5.23 10.63 7.72
C CYS A 100 5.68 9.61 8.78
N GLY A 101 6.04 8.39 8.38
CA GLY A 101 6.53 7.37 9.30
C GLY A 101 7.80 7.79 10.05
N GLY A 102 8.73 8.44 9.35
CA GLY A 102 9.92 9.03 9.96
C GLY A 102 9.59 10.14 10.96
N ALA A 103 8.67 11.05 10.61
CA ALA A 103 8.22 12.10 11.52
C ALA A 103 7.51 11.52 12.77
N VAL A 104 6.69 10.49 12.60
CA VAL A 104 6.03 9.76 13.70
C VAL A 104 7.06 9.08 14.59
N ALA A 105 8.07 8.43 14.01
CA ALA A 105 9.15 7.79 14.77
C ALA A 105 9.94 8.82 15.59
N LEU A 106 10.31 9.95 14.99
CA LEU A 106 11.01 11.03 15.69
C LEU A 106 10.18 11.67 16.80
N ALA A 107 8.87 11.85 16.58
CA ALA A 107 7.97 12.48 17.53
C ALA A 107 7.62 11.59 18.73
N ASN A 108 7.45 10.28 18.53
CA ASN A 108 7.00 9.36 19.58
C ASN A 108 8.14 8.58 20.24
N ALA A 109 9.14 8.17 19.47
CA ALA A 109 10.23 7.31 19.94
C ALA A 109 11.55 7.64 19.22
N PRO A 110 12.15 8.82 19.49
CA PRO A 110 13.33 9.29 18.76
C PRO A 110 14.53 8.33 18.86
N HIS A 111 14.65 7.60 19.97
CA HIS A 111 15.68 6.59 20.16
C HIS A 111 15.52 5.37 19.23
N GLU A 112 14.30 5.08 18.77
CA GLU A 112 14.02 4.01 17.81
C GLU A 112 14.12 4.46 16.35
N ALA A 113 14.16 5.77 16.08
CA ALA A 113 14.13 6.29 14.72
C ALA A 113 15.26 5.71 13.84
N ALA A 114 16.47 5.60 14.39
CA ALA A 114 17.59 4.97 13.71
C ALA A 114 17.36 3.47 13.43
N LEU A 115 16.77 2.75 14.39
CA LEU A 115 16.42 1.33 14.23
C LEU A 115 15.33 1.13 13.17
N LYS A 116 14.32 2.00 13.12
CA LYS A 116 13.26 1.95 12.10
C LYS A 116 13.78 2.28 10.71
N LEU A 117 14.70 3.24 10.59
CA LEU A 117 15.40 3.51 9.33
C LEU A 117 16.25 2.30 8.89
N ALA A 118 16.97 1.67 9.82
CA ALA A 118 17.74 0.47 9.56
C ALA A 118 16.83 -0.71 9.16
N ALA A 119 15.67 -0.87 9.81
CA ALA A 119 14.66 -1.86 9.44
C ALA A 119 14.12 -1.62 8.03
N GLY A 120 13.82 -0.37 7.66
CA GLY A 120 13.39 -0.03 6.31
C GLY A 120 14.47 -0.34 5.25
N ALA A 121 15.72 0.02 5.53
CA ALA A 121 16.84 -0.30 4.64
C ALA A 121 17.05 -1.81 4.51
N ALA A 122 17.01 -2.55 5.63
CA ALA A 122 17.16 -4.00 5.65
C ALA A 122 16.01 -4.71 4.94
N GLY A 123 14.76 -4.28 5.15
CA GLY A 123 13.58 -4.80 4.46
C GLY A 123 13.69 -4.62 2.95
N TYR A 124 14.02 -3.42 2.48
CA TYR A 124 14.26 -3.16 1.06
C TYR A 124 15.39 -4.03 0.50
N ALA A 125 16.53 -4.09 1.19
CA ALA A 125 17.68 -4.87 0.76
C ALA A 125 17.38 -6.37 0.70
N ALA A 126 16.64 -6.91 1.67
CA ALA A 126 16.25 -8.32 1.71
C ALA A 126 15.41 -8.69 0.50
N PHE A 127 14.33 -7.94 0.23
CA PHE A 127 13.47 -8.20 -0.92
C PHE A 127 14.19 -8.00 -2.26
N ARG A 128 15.03 -6.96 -2.38
CA ARG A 128 15.84 -6.74 -3.59
C ARG A 128 16.84 -7.86 -3.82
N SER A 129 17.45 -8.38 -2.75
CA SER A 129 18.41 -9.48 -2.85
C SER A 129 17.73 -10.76 -3.35
N VAL A 130 16.56 -11.10 -2.80
CA VAL A 130 15.76 -12.24 -3.28
C VAL A 130 15.35 -12.04 -4.75
N ALA A 131 14.84 -10.86 -5.10
CA ALA A 131 14.45 -10.55 -6.48
C ALA A 131 15.63 -10.63 -7.46
N PHE A 132 16.81 -10.17 -7.04
CA PHE A 132 18.04 -10.23 -7.83
C PHE A 132 18.52 -11.67 -8.05
N ILE A 133 18.55 -12.48 -6.98
CA ILE A 133 18.92 -13.91 -7.06
C ILE A 133 17.94 -14.65 -7.99
N TYR A 134 16.64 -14.41 -7.80
CA TYR A 134 15.61 -15.02 -8.62
C TYR A 134 15.74 -14.64 -10.10
N ALA A 135 15.98 -13.36 -10.41
CA ALA A 135 16.21 -12.89 -11.77
C ALA A 135 17.44 -13.55 -12.42
N ARG A 136 18.52 -13.72 -11.64
CA ARG A 136 19.74 -14.39 -12.13
C ARG A 136 19.53 -15.88 -12.40
N LEU A 137 18.70 -16.56 -11.62
CA LEU A 137 18.40 -17.98 -11.81
C LEU A 137 17.44 -18.24 -12.97
N ARG A 138 16.43 -17.38 -13.17
CA ARG A 138 15.44 -17.55 -14.26
C ARG A 138 15.83 -16.90 -15.59
N GLY A 139 16.78 -15.96 -15.59
CA GLY A 139 17.13 -15.20 -16.80
C GLY A 139 16.06 -14.20 -17.24
N GLU A 140 15.03 -13.97 -16.43
CA GLU A 140 13.95 -13.00 -16.67
C GLU A 140 14.13 -11.77 -15.76
N ALA A 141 13.69 -10.60 -16.23
CA ALA A 141 13.75 -9.37 -15.44
C ALA A 141 12.95 -9.53 -14.13
N GLY A 142 13.60 -9.29 -12.98
CA GLY A 142 12.99 -9.47 -11.66
C GLY A 142 11.80 -8.54 -11.45
N VAL A 143 10.61 -9.12 -11.25
CA VAL A 143 9.30 -8.43 -11.18
C VAL A 143 9.07 -7.65 -9.86
N GLY A 144 10.00 -7.66 -8.90
CA GLY A 144 9.73 -7.25 -7.51
C GLY A 144 10.25 -5.89 -7.03
N GLU A 145 10.57 -4.92 -7.91
CA GLU A 145 11.14 -3.64 -7.44
C GLU A 145 10.14 -2.80 -6.62
N GLY A 146 8.88 -2.77 -7.03
CA GLY A 146 7.83 -2.07 -6.29
C GLY A 146 7.65 -2.68 -4.89
N ASP A 147 7.50 -3.99 -4.81
CA ASP A 147 7.26 -4.69 -3.55
C ASP A 147 8.39 -4.49 -2.55
N ALA A 148 9.64 -4.45 -3.03
CA ALA A 148 10.79 -4.16 -2.19
C ALA A 148 10.70 -2.75 -1.55
N LYS A 149 10.27 -1.74 -2.33
CA LYS A 149 10.06 -0.38 -1.84
C LYS A 149 8.96 -0.34 -0.77
N LEU A 150 7.86 -1.04 -1.01
CA LEU A 150 6.75 -1.14 -0.04
C LEU A 150 7.16 -1.88 1.23
N TYR A 151 8.00 -2.92 1.13
CA TYR A 151 8.54 -3.61 2.30
C TYR A 151 9.55 -2.76 3.07
N GLY A 152 10.33 -1.93 2.38
CA GLY A 152 11.15 -0.91 3.04
C GLY A 152 10.31 0.13 3.79
N LEU A 153 9.19 0.56 3.22
CA LEU A 153 8.21 1.40 3.93
C LEU A 153 7.65 0.67 5.16
N ALA A 154 7.34 -0.62 5.06
CA ALA A 154 6.89 -1.42 6.19
C ALA A 154 7.92 -1.41 7.33
N GLY A 155 9.21 -1.57 7.02
CA GLY A 155 10.27 -1.51 8.04
C GLY A 155 10.36 -0.15 8.74
N LEU A 156 10.12 0.94 8.00
CA LEU A 156 10.13 2.29 8.59
C LEU A 156 8.97 2.52 9.57
N TRP A 157 7.79 1.97 9.31
CA TRP A 157 6.64 2.11 10.19
C TRP A 157 6.69 1.13 11.36
N LEU A 158 7.01 -0.13 11.07
CA LEU A 158 6.85 -1.26 12.00
C LEU A 158 8.13 -1.62 12.77
N GLY A 159 9.31 -1.22 12.27
CA GLY A 159 10.59 -1.69 12.79
C GLY A 159 10.87 -3.17 12.47
N PHE A 160 11.94 -3.71 13.05
CA PHE A 160 12.38 -5.09 12.78
C PHE A 160 11.38 -6.15 13.25
N SER A 161 10.72 -5.94 14.39
CA SER A 161 9.78 -6.89 14.97
C SER A 161 8.53 -7.08 14.10
N GLY A 162 8.05 -6.02 13.46
CA GLY A 162 6.84 -6.11 12.64
C GLY A 162 7.05 -6.56 11.19
N LEU A 163 8.28 -6.49 10.67
CA LEU A 163 8.58 -6.89 9.28
C LEU A 163 8.20 -8.35 8.95
N PRO A 164 8.55 -9.35 9.77
CA PRO A 164 8.17 -10.74 9.50
C PRO A 164 6.65 -10.93 9.49
N GLY A 165 5.95 -10.34 10.46
CA GLY A 165 4.50 -10.42 10.54
C GLY A 165 3.81 -9.80 9.32
N ALA A 166 4.31 -8.66 8.83
CA ALA A 166 3.76 -8.01 7.65
C ALA A 166 3.90 -8.89 6.40
N LEU A 167 5.04 -9.58 6.28
CA LEU A 167 5.26 -10.53 5.18
C LEU A 167 4.35 -11.76 5.31
N VAL A 168 4.22 -12.33 6.51
CA VAL A 168 3.35 -13.50 6.74
C VAL A 168 1.90 -13.17 6.39
N TYR A 169 1.35 -12.06 6.90
CA TYR A 169 -0.01 -11.65 6.56
C TYR A 169 -0.16 -11.36 5.06
N GLY A 170 0.85 -10.74 4.43
CA GLY A 170 0.84 -10.51 3.00
C GLY A 170 0.81 -11.81 2.19
N VAL A 171 1.62 -12.80 2.54
CA VAL A 171 1.65 -14.11 1.87
C VAL A 171 0.34 -14.87 2.08
N LEU A 172 -0.18 -14.92 3.32
CA LEU A 172 -1.45 -15.59 3.62
C LEU A 172 -2.61 -14.96 2.86
N SER A 173 -2.64 -13.62 2.80
CA SER A 173 -3.66 -12.90 2.05
C SER A 173 -3.54 -13.16 0.55
N ALA A 174 -2.33 -13.12 -0.02
CA ALA A 174 -2.09 -13.43 -1.43
C ALA A 174 -2.47 -14.87 -1.78
N LEU A 175 -2.17 -15.83 -0.90
CA LEU A 175 -2.55 -17.23 -1.07
C LEU A 175 -4.07 -17.40 -1.07
N LEU A 176 -4.76 -16.78 -0.11
CA LEU A 176 -6.22 -16.83 -0.04
C LEU A 176 -6.86 -16.21 -1.29
N SER A 177 -6.42 -15.04 -1.70
CA SER A 177 -6.88 -14.38 -2.93
C SER A 177 -6.62 -15.25 -4.16
N SER A 178 -5.46 -15.90 -4.26
CA SER A 178 -5.12 -16.79 -5.37
C SER A 178 -6.05 -18.01 -5.43
N VAL A 179 -6.34 -18.64 -4.29
CA VAL A 179 -7.28 -19.77 -4.21
C VAL A 179 -8.69 -19.34 -4.62
N ILE A 180 -9.14 -18.17 -4.17
CA ILE A 180 -10.44 -17.61 -4.57
C ILE A 180 -10.47 -17.34 -6.08
N ALA A 181 -9.41 -16.73 -6.62
CA ALA A 181 -9.31 -16.39 -8.03
C ALA A 181 -9.33 -17.64 -8.92
N MET A 182 -8.66 -18.71 -8.51
CA MET A 182 -8.68 -20.03 -9.18
C MET A 182 -10.08 -20.64 -9.16
N ARG A 183 -10.74 -20.67 -7.99
CA ARG A 183 -12.09 -21.25 -7.86
C ARG A 183 -13.15 -20.50 -8.67
N GLN A 184 -12.95 -19.22 -8.91
CA GLN A 184 -13.89 -18.37 -9.64
C GLN A 184 -13.61 -18.31 -11.14
N GLY A 185 -12.56 -18.99 -11.63
CA GLY A 185 -12.18 -18.96 -13.04
C GLY A 185 -11.70 -17.58 -13.52
N THR A 186 -11.35 -16.69 -12.59
CA THR A 186 -10.86 -15.33 -12.90
C THR A 186 -9.37 -15.32 -13.25
N LEU A 187 -8.65 -16.40 -12.93
CA LEU A 187 -7.31 -16.63 -13.45
C LEU A 187 -7.43 -17.43 -14.76
N GLU A 188 -7.10 -16.77 -15.87
CA GLU A 188 -7.10 -17.40 -17.20
C GLU A 188 -5.94 -18.40 -17.36
N SER A 189 -4.87 -18.23 -16.56
CA SER A 189 -3.71 -19.12 -16.56
C SER A 189 -2.97 -19.07 -15.22
N VAL A 190 -2.38 -20.19 -14.80
CA VAL A 190 -1.45 -20.28 -13.65
C VAL A 190 -0.23 -19.34 -13.83
N ARG A 191 0.05 -18.90 -15.07
CA ARG A 191 1.14 -17.97 -15.38
C ARG A 191 0.74 -16.50 -15.33
N GLN A 192 -0.53 -16.16 -15.07
CA GLN A 192 -0.92 -14.75 -14.92
C GLN A 192 -0.24 -14.16 -13.68
N PRO A 193 0.48 -13.03 -13.82
CA PRO A 193 1.11 -12.37 -12.68
C PRO A 193 0.05 -11.79 -11.75
N ILE A 194 0.16 -12.10 -10.46
CA ILE A 194 -0.72 -11.55 -9.41
C ILE A 194 0.02 -10.41 -8.71
N PRO A 195 -0.61 -9.22 -8.58
CA PRO A 195 0.01 -8.11 -7.88
C PRO A 195 0.12 -8.42 -6.38
N PHE A 196 1.37 -8.43 -5.87
CA PHE A 196 1.64 -8.74 -4.47
C PHE A 196 1.49 -7.50 -3.57
N GLY A 197 1.64 -6.29 -4.12
CA GLY A 197 1.56 -5.02 -3.40
C GLY A 197 0.31 -4.85 -2.53
N PRO A 198 -0.93 -5.13 -3.01
CA PRO A 198 -2.14 -5.03 -2.19
C PRO A 198 -2.11 -5.90 -0.93
N HIS A 199 -1.53 -7.10 -1.05
CA HIS A 199 -1.47 -8.05 0.04
C HIS A 199 -0.37 -7.66 1.03
N LEU A 200 0.78 -7.20 0.54
CA LEU A 200 1.85 -6.66 1.39
C LEU A 200 1.41 -5.39 2.14
N ALA A 201 0.66 -4.51 1.47
CA ALA A 201 0.07 -3.32 2.08
C ALA A 201 -0.94 -3.68 3.19
N LEU A 202 -1.75 -4.73 2.98
CA LEU A 202 -2.61 -5.26 4.03
C LEU A 202 -1.79 -5.77 5.21
N GLY A 203 -0.73 -6.55 4.96
CA GLY A 203 0.13 -7.07 6.02
C GLY A 203 0.77 -5.97 6.86
N LEU A 204 1.25 -4.90 6.23
CA LEU A 204 1.74 -3.71 6.92
C LEU A 204 0.65 -3.10 7.81
N TRP A 205 -0.54 -2.89 7.25
CA TRP A 205 -1.67 -2.29 7.97
C TRP A 205 -2.12 -3.14 9.18
N LEU A 206 -2.20 -4.46 9.02
CA LEU A 206 -2.61 -5.35 10.12
C LEU A 206 -1.60 -5.33 11.27
N ILE A 207 -0.30 -5.38 10.98
CA ILE A 207 0.72 -5.30 12.05
C ILE A 207 0.75 -3.91 12.68
N TRP A 208 0.48 -2.85 11.92
CA TRP A 208 0.37 -1.51 12.49
C TRP A 208 -0.77 -1.41 13.51
N VAL A 209 -1.93 -2.01 13.22
CA VAL A 209 -3.10 -1.96 14.09
C VAL A 209 -2.99 -2.94 15.27
N PHE A 210 -2.58 -4.18 15.03
CA PHE A 210 -2.61 -5.26 16.03
C PHE A 210 -1.27 -5.54 16.70
N GLY A 211 -0.19 -4.93 16.21
CA GLY A 211 1.17 -5.14 16.72
C GLY A 211 1.89 -6.34 16.09
N PRO A 212 3.17 -6.54 16.45
CA PRO A 212 3.98 -7.66 15.97
C PRO A 212 3.44 -9.02 16.41
N LEU A 213 3.69 -10.05 15.59
CA LEU A 213 3.45 -11.44 15.99
C LEU A 213 4.54 -11.86 16.97
N GLU A 214 4.23 -11.83 18.26
CA GLU A 214 5.09 -12.45 19.27
C GLU A 214 4.94 -13.97 19.15
N ALA A 215 6.00 -14.65 18.71
CA ALA A 215 6.10 -16.09 18.85
C ALA A 215 6.41 -16.34 20.33
N GLY A 216 5.38 -16.69 21.09
CA GLY A 216 5.49 -17.02 22.52
C GLY A 216 6.38 -18.21 22.80
#